data_AF-A0A0U1NJZ5-F1
#
_entry.id   AF-A0A0U1NJZ5-F1
#
_cell.length_a   1.000
_cell.length_b   1.000
_cell.length_c   1.000
_cell.angle_alpha   90.00
_cell.angle_beta   90.00
_cell.angle_gamma   90.00
#
_symmetry.space_group_name_H-M   'P 1'
#
loop_
_entity.id
_entity.type
_entity.pdbx_description
1 polymer ?
#
loop_
_entity_poly.entity_id
_entity_poly.type
_entity_poly.pdbx_seq_one_letter_code
_entity_poly.pdbx_strand_id
1 'polypeptide(L)'
;MAVLNAFGKYTVSPSLSFVGVLDYLLAGDKNQDPAPVLPTARSDNSSYDRSSVQLTQLAAVYQRKLSNTVYSRFSFGLLERGYGGASAEILWTLNASNFAFGLEVNEVKKRDYDDPFEFVDYTATTGHGSVYWDTGYKGVSAQLDVGKYLAGDWGGTVTLSRYHANGWDTSLSATLTEANKDEQLKLGLRVSIPLGWVAPTTTAQKSTLRLGGISGDAGARLNVSDRLYPKVRDAGDQRVYDSWGEFWK
;
A
#
# COMPACT_ATOMS: atom_id res chain seq x y z
N MET A 1 -5.27 18.61 -9.08
CA MET A 1 -6.02 18.66 -7.81
C MET A 1 -5.03 18.83 -6.67
N ALA A 2 -5.20 19.84 -5.83
CA ALA A 2 -4.43 20.04 -4.61
C ALA A 2 -5.23 19.53 -3.42
N VAL A 3 -4.66 18.60 -2.65
CA VAL A 3 -5.33 17.93 -1.53
C VAL A 3 -4.48 18.07 -0.29
N LEU A 4 -5.11 18.44 0.82
CA LEU A 4 -4.53 18.41 2.15
C LEU A 4 -4.84 17.04 2.78
N ASN A 5 -3.79 16.35 3.23
CA ASN A 5 -3.92 15.06 3.91
C ASN A 5 -3.78 15.26 5.43
N ALA A 6 -4.78 14.83 6.19
CA ALA A 6 -4.72 14.72 7.63
C ALA A 6 -4.57 13.24 8.00
N PHE A 7 -3.43 12.91 8.60
CA PHE A 7 -3.10 11.56 9.06
C PHE A 7 -3.07 11.50 10.58
N GLY A 8 -3.70 10.47 11.14
CA GLY A 8 -3.63 10.15 12.56
C GLY A 8 -3.32 8.67 12.77
N LYS A 9 -2.42 8.37 13.71
CA LYS A 9 -2.17 7.01 14.18
C LYS A 9 -2.20 6.97 15.69
N TYR A 10 -3.04 6.10 16.23
CA TYR A 10 -3.15 5.85 17.67
C TYR A 10 -2.68 4.43 17.97
N THR A 11 -1.58 4.30 18.72
CA THR A 11 -1.01 3.01 19.10
C THR A 11 -1.51 2.65 20.49
N VAL A 12 -2.31 1.59 20.59
CA VAL A 12 -2.85 1.07 21.85
C VAL A 12 -1.82 0.19 22.56
N SER A 13 -1.08 -0.60 21.78
CA SER A 13 -0.01 -1.48 22.25
C SER A 13 1.05 -1.63 21.16
N PRO A 14 2.24 -2.16 21.47
CA PRO A 14 3.22 -2.66 20.49
C PRO A 14 2.61 -3.33 19.25
N SER A 15 1.60 -4.17 19.47
CA SER A 15 0.97 -4.94 18.41
C SER A 15 -0.19 -4.23 17.73
N LEU A 16 -0.90 -3.32 18.39
CA LEU A 16 -2.19 -2.81 17.92
C LEU A 16 -2.17 -1.30 17.73
N SER A 17 -2.53 -0.87 16.52
CA SER A 17 -2.70 0.54 16.20
C SER A 17 -3.95 0.80 15.37
N PHE A 18 -4.49 2.00 15.49
CA PHE A 18 -5.58 2.52 14.66
C PHE A 18 -5.02 3.61 13.76
N VAL A 19 -5.34 3.55 12.47
CA VAL A 19 -4.89 4.50 11.46
C VAL A 19 -6.10 5.16 10.82
N GLY A 20 -6.09 6.49 10.78
CA GLY A 20 -7.09 7.32 10.13
C GLY A 20 -6.44 8.25 9.12
N VAL A 21 -7.05 8.36 7.94
CA VAL A 21 -6.64 9.29 6.89
C VAL A 21 -7.86 10.02 6.36
N LEU A 22 -7.83 11.35 6.46
CA LEU A 22 -8.82 12.25 5.89
C LEU A 22 -8.16 13.12 4.84
N ASP A 23 -8.76 13.19 3.66
CA ASP A 23 -8.31 14.03 2.56
C ASP A 23 -9.28 15.20 2.39
N TYR A 24 -8.73 16.41 2.30
CA TYR A 24 -9.47 17.64 2.05
C TYR A 24 -9.04 18.29 0.73
N LEU A 25 -9.98 18.48 -0.19
CA LEU A 25 -9.76 19.15 -1.46
C LEU A 25 -9.57 20.65 -1.26
N LEU A 26 -8.35 21.15 -1.53
CA LEU A 26 -8.03 22.58 -1.49
C LEU A 26 -8.32 23.27 -2.82
N ALA A 27 -8.00 22.62 -3.95
CA ALA A 27 -8.22 23.16 -5.29
C ALA A 27 -8.38 22.07 -6.35
N GLY A 28 -9.32 22.24 -7.26
CA GLY A 28 -9.66 21.29 -8.33
C GLY A 28 -11.17 21.04 -8.38
N ASP A 29 -11.61 20.44 -9.47
CA ASP A 29 -13.03 20.16 -9.70
C ASP A 29 -13.46 18.85 -9.05
N LYS A 30 -14.68 18.86 -8.51
CA LYS A 30 -15.35 17.64 -8.06
C LYS A 30 -15.92 16.91 -9.26
N ASN A 31 -15.91 15.60 -9.20
CA ASN A 31 -16.63 14.79 -10.16
C ASN A 31 -18.13 14.92 -9.93
N GLN A 32 -18.86 15.37 -10.95
CA GLN A 32 -20.32 15.48 -10.95
C GLN A 32 -20.99 14.36 -11.75
N ASP A 33 -20.22 13.46 -12.36
CA ASP A 33 -20.75 12.35 -13.12
C ASP A 33 -21.53 11.39 -12.20
N PRO A 34 -22.63 10.80 -12.70
CA PRO A 34 -23.38 9.80 -11.96
C PRO A 34 -22.51 8.59 -11.62
N ALA A 35 -22.91 7.86 -10.58
CA ALA A 35 -22.13 6.70 -10.14
C ALA A 35 -22.21 5.65 -11.24
N PRO A 36 -21.13 4.88 -11.49
CA PRO A 36 -21.19 3.82 -12.48
C PRO A 36 -22.27 2.81 -12.08
N VAL A 37 -23.06 2.39 -13.06
CA VAL A 37 -24.10 1.36 -12.85
C VAL A 37 -23.46 0.03 -12.47
N LEU A 38 -22.29 -0.28 -13.03
CA LEU A 38 -21.49 -1.46 -12.73
C LEU A 38 -20.16 -1.02 -12.11
N PRO A 39 -19.92 -1.31 -10.82
CA PRO A 39 -18.65 -0.99 -10.18
C PRO A 39 -17.49 -1.76 -10.84
N THR A 40 -16.33 -1.10 -10.94
CA THR A 40 -15.08 -1.68 -11.48
C THR A 40 -14.05 -1.86 -10.36
N ALA A 41 -12.83 -2.31 -10.62
CA ALA A 41 -11.84 -2.45 -9.55
C ALA A 41 -11.21 -1.10 -9.16
N ARG A 42 -10.83 -0.31 -10.17
CA ARG A 42 -10.12 0.99 -10.08
C ARG A 42 -10.50 1.98 -11.19
N SER A 43 -11.09 1.54 -12.29
CA SER A 43 -11.42 2.43 -13.43
C SER A 43 -12.42 3.53 -13.06
N ASP A 44 -13.25 3.29 -12.05
CA ASP A 44 -14.20 4.24 -11.45
C ASP A 44 -13.61 5.04 -10.27
N ASN A 45 -12.29 5.04 -10.07
CA ASN A 45 -11.68 5.75 -8.94
C ASN A 45 -12.03 7.24 -8.91
N SER A 46 -12.25 7.86 -10.07
CA SER A 46 -12.66 9.27 -10.18
C SER A 46 -14.06 9.51 -9.63
N SER A 47 -14.91 8.49 -9.53
CA SER A 47 -16.26 8.60 -8.96
C SER A 47 -16.24 8.87 -7.45
N TYR A 48 -15.11 8.68 -6.76
CA TYR A 48 -14.96 9.06 -5.35
C TYR A 48 -14.66 10.55 -5.15
N ASP A 49 -14.36 11.31 -6.21
CA ASP A 49 -13.97 12.73 -6.12
C ASP A 49 -15.18 13.67 -6.02
N ARG A 50 -16.20 13.28 -5.22
CA ARG A 50 -17.51 13.95 -5.12
C ARG A 50 -17.61 14.92 -3.95
N SER A 51 -16.92 14.64 -2.86
CA SER A 51 -16.89 15.48 -1.67
C SER A 51 -15.57 16.21 -1.53
N SER A 52 -15.62 17.39 -0.89
CA SER A 52 -14.42 18.12 -0.48
C SER A 52 -13.68 17.42 0.66
N VAL A 53 -14.36 16.60 1.45
CA VAL A 53 -13.80 15.84 2.57
C VAL A 53 -14.00 14.36 2.27
N GLN A 54 -12.93 13.58 2.24
CA GLN A 54 -12.96 12.16 1.94
C GLN A 54 -12.31 11.37 3.08
N LEU A 55 -13.02 10.37 3.59
CA LEU A 55 -12.46 9.38 4.50
C LEU A 55 -11.69 8.32 3.71
N THR A 56 -10.40 8.51 3.57
CA THR A 56 -9.53 7.62 2.78
C THR A 56 -9.22 6.34 3.54
N GLN A 57 -9.01 6.40 4.84
CA GLN A 57 -8.71 5.22 5.64
C GLN A 57 -9.23 5.36 7.06
N LEU A 58 -9.76 4.26 7.60
CA LEU A 58 -10.06 4.09 9.02
C LEU A 58 -9.92 2.60 9.34
N ALA A 59 -8.75 2.19 9.82
CA ALA A 59 -8.41 0.78 9.98
C ALA A 59 -7.73 0.49 11.31
N ALA A 60 -8.07 -0.66 11.89
CA ALA A 60 -7.27 -1.29 12.92
C ALA A 60 -6.18 -2.14 12.26
N VAL A 61 -4.95 -2.04 12.77
CA VAL A 61 -3.78 -2.78 12.29
C VAL A 61 -3.17 -3.48 13.49
N TYR A 62 -3.21 -4.82 13.46
CA TYR A 62 -2.56 -5.70 14.40
C TYR A 62 -1.32 -6.31 13.77
N GLN A 63 -0.17 -6.21 14.41
CA GLN A 63 1.10 -6.78 13.95
C GLN A 63 1.72 -7.59 15.07
N ARG A 64 2.44 -8.65 14.70
CA ARG A 64 3.20 -9.43 15.67
C ARG A 64 4.37 -10.14 15.01
N LYS A 65 5.50 -10.11 15.71
CA LYS A 65 6.63 -11.01 15.44
C LYS A 65 6.32 -12.37 16.05
N LEU A 66 6.11 -13.39 15.20
CA LEU A 66 5.78 -14.75 15.62
C LEU A 66 7.04 -15.56 15.98
N SER A 67 8.16 -15.25 15.34
CA SER A 67 9.48 -15.82 15.64
C SER A 67 10.58 -14.83 15.24
N ASN A 68 11.86 -15.19 15.39
CA ASN A 68 12.97 -14.35 14.96
C ASN A 68 12.93 -13.95 13.48
N THR A 69 12.26 -14.75 12.65
CA THR A 69 12.21 -14.63 11.18
C THR A 69 10.81 -14.50 10.61
N VAL A 70 9.76 -14.67 11.41
CA VAL A 70 8.37 -14.68 10.93
C VAL A 70 7.59 -13.53 11.56
N TYR A 71 6.97 -12.73 10.70
CA TYR A 71 6.18 -11.56 11.04
C TYR A 71 4.77 -11.75 10.50
N SER A 72 3.79 -11.18 11.19
CA SER A 72 2.38 -11.24 10.81
C SER A 72 1.74 -9.87 10.94
N ARG A 73 0.77 -9.61 10.06
CA ARG A 73 -0.10 -8.43 10.08
C ARG A 73 -1.52 -8.87 9.80
N PHE A 74 -2.44 -8.29 10.54
CA PHE A 74 -3.86 -8.31 10.28
C PHE A 74 -4.37 -6.88 10.26
N SER A 75 -5.22 -6.53 9.30
CA SER A 75 -5.83 -5.21 9.20
C SER A 75 -7.32 -5.36 8.92
N PHE A 76 -8.13 -4.53 9.56
CA PHE A 76 -9.59 -4.56 9.43
C PHE A 76 -10.19 -3.15 9.49
N GLY A 77 -11.23 -2.91 8.70
CA GLY A 77 -11.96 -1.64 8.65
C GLY A 77 -12.04 -1.08 7.24
N LEU A 78 -12.02 0.25 7.11
CA LEU A 78 -11.91 0.95 5.84
C LEU A 78 -10.43 1.04 5.45
N LEU A 79 -9.97 0.10 4.65
CA LEU A 79 -8.54 -0.12 4.38
C LEU A 79 -7.95 0.91 3.43
N GLU A 80 -8.74 1.32 2.44
CA GLU A 80 -8.42 2.42 1.51
C GLU A 80 -9.70 3.11 1.01
N ARG A 81 -9.53 4.17 0.22
CA ARG A 81 -10.63 5.03 -0.27
C ARG A 81 -11.79 4.23 -0.86
N GLY A 82 -11.48 3.25 -1.70
CA GLY A 82 -12.49 2.44 -2.38
C GLY A 82 -12.87 1.13 -1.70
N TYR A 83 -12.14 0.66 -0.68
CA TYR A 83 -12.34 -0.69 -0.14
C TYR A 83 -12.30 -0.74 1.38
N GLY A 84 -13.28 -1.44 1.95
CA GLY A 84 -13.29 -1.87 3.35
C GLY A 84 -13.32 -3.39 3.45
N GLY A 85 -12.81 -3.94 4.55
CA GLY A 85 -12.74 -5.38 4.76
C GLY A 85 -11.57 -5.79 5.64
N ALA A 86 -10.99 -6.95 5.34
CA ALA A 86 -9.88 -7.54 6.08
C ALA A 86 -8.68 -7.87 5.18
N SER A 87 -7.48 -7.74 5.74
CA SER A 87 -6.20 -8.09 5.10
C SER A 87 -5.34 -8.84 6.11
N ALA A 88 -4.79 -9.98 5.70
CA ALA A 88 -3.84 -10.75 6.47
C ALA A 88 -2.55 -10.95 5.68
N GLU A 89 -1.41 -10.79 6.34
CA GLU A 89 -0.09 -10.93 5.74
C GLU A 89 0.84 -11.70 6.69
N ILE A 90 1.61 -12.63 6.14
CA ILE A 90 2.75 -13.27 6.80
C ILE A 90 3.99 -12.96 5.97
N LEU A 91 5.06 -12.56 6.65
CA LEU A 91 6.37 -12.35 6.06
C LEU A 91 7.38 -13.26 6.75
N TRP A 92 8.10 -14.05 5.96
CA TRP A 92 9.22 -14.87 6.41
C TRP A 92 10.53 -14.33 5.84
N THR A 93 11.45 -13.94 6.70
CA THR A 93 12.80 -13.50 6.33
C THR A 93 13.81 -14.62 6.57
N LEU A 94 14.72 -14.87 5.64
CA LEU A 94 15.78 -15.85 5.88
C LEU A 94 16.93 -15.21 6.67
N ASN A 95 17.33 -15.85 7.77
CA ASN A 95 18.49 -15.41 8.54
C ASN A 95 19.75 -15.46 7.67
N ALA A 96 20.59 -14.43 7.77
CA ALA A 96 21.86 -14.33 7.03
C ALA A 96 21.71 -14.45 5.50
N SER A 97 20.53 -14.10 4.97
CA SER A 97 20.20 -14.12 3.54
C SER A 97 19.52 -12.80 3.16
N ASN A 98 19.60 -12.45 1.89
CA ASN A 98 18.98 -11.25 1.34
C ASN A 98 17.56 -11.50 0.80
N PHE A 99 16.97 -12.65 1.16
CA PHE A 99 15.65 -13.04 0.68
C PHE A 99 14.59 -12.98 1.78
N ALA A 100 13.39 -12.54 1.39
CA ALA A 100 12.19 -12.68 2.18
C ALA A 100 11.02 -13.16 1.31
N PHE A 101 10.06 -13.83 1.95
CA PHE A 101 8.88 -14.40 1.33
C PHE A 101 7.63 -13.88 2.02
N GLY A 102 6.72 -13.30 1.25
CA GLY A 102 5.44 -12.78 1.73
C GLY A 102 4.27 -13.62 1.24
N LEU A 103 3.26 -13.76 2.08
CA LEU A 103 1.93 -14.23 1.68
C LEU A 103 0.91 -13.22 2.19
N GLU A 104 0.07 -12.71 1.31
CA GLU A 104 -0.99 -11.75 1.63
C GLU A 104 -2.33 -12.26 1.09
N VAL A 105 -3.39 -12.21 1.89
CA VAL A 105 -4.77 -12.48 1.48
C VAL A 105 -5.65 -11.33 1.94
N ASN A 106 -6.56 -10.89 1.08
CA ASN A 106 -7.50 -9.83 1.39
C ASN A 106 -8.92 -10.22 0.97
N GLU A 107 -9.88 -9.90 1.82
CA GLU A 107 -11.32 -10.04 1.57
C GLU A 107 -11.95 -8.67 1.77
N VAL A 108 -12.39 -8.05 0.68
CA VAL A 108 -12.85 -6.66 0.69
C VAL A 108 -14.13 -6.45 -0.08
N LYS A 109 -14.89 -5.45 0.35
CA LYS A 109 -16.05 -4.92 -0.35
C LYS A 109 -15.76 -3.50 -0.80
N LYS A 110 -16.28 -3.16 -1.97
CA LYS A 110 -16.14 -1.82 -2.50
C LYS A 110 -17.07 -0.86 -1.77
N ARG A 111 -16.51 0.27 -1.36
CA ARG A 111 -17.20 1.31 -0.61
C ARG A 111 -18.08 2.13 -1.55
N ASP A 112 -19.20 2.61 -1.02
CA ASP A 112 -20.05 3.54 -1.74
C ASP A 112 -19.29 4.84 -2.08
N TYR A 113 -19.67 5.46 -3.20
CA TYR A 113 -18.99 6.63 -3.75
C TYR A 113 -19.34 7.91 -2.99
N ASP A 114 -20.48 7.94 -2.30
CA ASP A 114 -21.02 9.08 -1.55
C ASP A 114 -20.92 8.85 -0.04
N ASP A 115 -21.25 7.64 0.45
CA ASP A 115 -21.11 7.28 1.88
C ASP A 115 -19.89 6.38 2.14
N PRO A 116 -18.87 6.86 2.87
CA PRO A 116 -17.67 6.08 3.15
C PRO A 116 -17.88 4.79 3.95
N PHE A 117 -19.01 4.62 4.65
CA PHE A 117 -19.34 3.47 5.50
C PHE A 117 -20.30 2.48 4.85
N GLU A 118 -20.91 2.83 3.71
CA GLU A 118 -21.72 1.92 2.92
C GLU A 118 -20.89 1.19 1.86
N PHE A 119 -21.48 0.16 1.26
CA PHE A 119 -20.82 -0.70 0.28
C PHE A 119 -21.73 -0.94 -0.92
N VAL A 120 -21.16 -0.87 -2.12
CA VAL A 120 -21.81 -1.30 -3.35
C VAL A 120 -21.67 -2.81 -3.54
N ASP A 121 -22.45 -3.38 -4.45
CA ASP A 121 -22.40 -4.82 -4.75
C ASP A 121 -21.17 -5.18 -5.60
N TYR A 122 -20.00 -5.13 -4.94
CA TYR A 122 -18.72 -5.54 -5.49
C TYR A 122 -17.83 -6.06 -4.37
N THR A 123 -17.50 -7.34 -4.43
CA THR A 123 -16.63 -8.02 -3.46
C THR A 123 -15.41 -8.57 -4.19
N ALA A 124 -14.23 -8.42 -3.60
CA ALA A 124 -12.99 -8.93 -4.13
C ALA A 124 -12.21 -9.72 -3.08
N THR A 125 -11.94 -10.98 -3.40
CA THR A 125 -10.97 -11.83 -2.70
C THR A 125 -9.67 -11.82 -3.49
N THR A 126 -8.59 -11.32 -2.88
CA THR A 126 -7.27 -11.23 -3.51
C THR A 126 -6.25 -12.01 -2.71
N GLY A 127 -5.19 -12.48 -3.36
CA GLY A 127 -4.15 -13.27 -2.71
C GLY A 127 -2.86 -13.18 -3.49
N HIS A 128 -1.74 -12.92 -2.79
CA HIS A 128 -0.44 -12.75 -3.41
C HIS A 128 0.65 -13.50 -2.65
N GLY A 129 1.51 -14.19 -3.39
CA GLY A 129 2.82 -14.63 -2.93
C GLY A 129 3.88 -13.65 -3.43
N SER A 130 4.79 -13.26 -2.54
CA SER A 130 5.82 -12.28 -2.83
C SER A 130 7.21 -12.86 -2.54
N VAL A 131 8.14 -12.65 -3.46
CA VAL A 131 9.57 -12.89 -3.24
C VAL A 131 10.27 -11.54 -3.24
N TYR A 132 11.05 -11.30 -2.21
CA TYR A 132 11.85 -10.11 -2.06
C TYR A 132 13.32 -10.48 -2.08
N TRP A 133 14.11 -9.69 -2.80
CA TRP A 133 15.54 -9.87 -2.91
C TRP A 133 16.25 -8.53 -2.77
N ASP A 134 17.04 -8.40 -1.71
CA ASP A 134 18.05 -7.35 -1.62
C ASP A 134 19.32 -7.80 -2.35
N THR A 135 19.68 -7.08 -3.41
CA THR A 135 20.85 -7.47 -4.22
C THR A 135 22.16 -7.18 -3.49
N GLY A 136 22.15 -6.36 -2.43
CA GLY A 136 23.35 -5.83 -1.78
C GLY A 136 24.13 -4.84 -2.66
N TYR A 137 23.71 -4.60 -3.90
CA TYR A 137 24.39 -3.72 -4.83
C TYR A 137 23.77 -2.33 -4.82
N LYS A 138 24.47 -1.36 -4.20
CA LYS A 138 24.12 0.07 -4.26
C LYS A 138 22.66 0.38 -3.90
N GLY A 139 22.10 -0.32 -2.91
CA GLY A 139 20.73 -0.13 -2.43
C GLY A 139 19.65 -0.61 -3.40
N VAL A 140 19.99 -1.50 -4.34
CA VAL A 140 19.04 -2.07 -5.30
C VAL A 140 18.36 -3.30 -4.72
N SER A 141 17.04 -3.35 -4.84
CA SER A 141 16.22 -4.51 -4.48
C SER A 141 15.24 -4.86 -5.59
N ALA A 142 14.93 -6.14 -5.70
CA ALA A 142 13.91 -6.69 -6.59
C ALA A 142 12.79 -7.34 -5.79
N GLN A 143 11.57 -7.21 -6.29
CA GLN A 143 10.39 -7.84 -5.74
C GLN A 143 9.60 -8.47 -6.89
N LEU A 144 9.12 -9.69 -6.66
CA LEU A 144 8.16 -10.36 -7.51
C LEU A 144 6.92 -10.65 -6.69
N ASP A 145 5.76 -10.18 -7.14
CA ASP A 145 4.46 -10.52 -6.59
C ASP A 145 3.69 -11.34 -7.62
N VAL A 146 3.10 -12.46 -7.21
CA VAL A 146 2.26 -13.31 -8.08
C VAL A 146 0.97 -13.64 -7.35
N GLY A 147 -0.16 -13.47 -8.01
CA GLY A 147 -1.44 -13.63 -7.33
C GLY A 147 -2.65 -13.19 -8.12
N LYS A 148 -3.77 -13.13 -7.39
CA LYS A 148 -5.07 -12.64 -7.85
C LYS A 148 -5.26 -11.19 -7.41
N TYR A 149 -5.55 -10.32 -8.37
CA TYR A 149 -5.74 -8.87 -8.19
C TYR A 149 -7.21 -8.52 -7.94
N LEU A 150 -7.48 -7.23 -7.64
CA LEU A 150 -8.81 -6.73 -7.25
C LEU A 150 -9.88 -6.99 -8.31
N ALA A 151 -9.53 -6.90 -9.60
CA ALA A 151 -10.48 -7.17 -10.69
C ALA A 151 -10.72 -8.67 -10.93
N GLY A 152 -10.08 -9.53 -10.13
CA GLY A 152 -10.21 -10.98 -10.20
C GLY A 152 -9.24 -11.67 -11.16
N ASP A 153 -8.45 -10.90 -11.89
CA ASP A 153 -7.40 -11.35 -12.80
C ASP A 153 -6.19 -11.94 -12.05
N TRP A 154 -5.63 -13.03 -12.59
CA TRP A 154 -4.36 -13.56 -12.10
C TRP A 154 -3.19 -12.97 -12.88
N GLY A 155 -2.06 -12.78 -12.19
CA GLY A 155 -0.85 -12.31 -12.85
C GLY A 155 0.31 -12.09 -11.91
N GLY A 156 1.27 -11.29 -12.36
CA GLY A 156 2.45 -10.93 -11.58
C GLY A 156 2.95 -9.52 -11.84
N THR A 157 3.56 -8.95 -10.79
CA THR A 157 4.24 -7.67 -10.83
C THR A 157 5.70 -7.87 -10.46
N VAL A 158 6.60 -7.39 -11.32
CA VAL A 158 8.02 -7.24 -10.98
C VAL A 158 8.26 -5.79 -10.61
N THR A 159 8.89 -5.55 -9.46
CA THR A 159 9.31 -4.22 -9.02
C THR A 159 10.81 -4.21 -8.79
N LEU A 160 11.50 -3.24 -9.39
CA LEU A 160 12.91 -2.94 -9.14
C LEU A 160 12.99 -1.59 -8.43
N SER A 161 13.62 -1.57 -7.26
CA SER A 161 13.76 -0.36 -6.44
C SER A 161 15.23 -0.03 -6.20
N ARG A 162 15.53 1.25 -6.06
CA ARG A 162 16.84 1.76 -5.68
C ARG A 162 16.69 2.80 -4.58
N TYR A 163 17.28 2.49 -3.43
CA TYR A 163 17.46 3.42 -2.33
C TYR A 163 18.78 4.17 -2.50
N HIS A 164 18.72 5.48 -2.39
CA HIS A 164 19.87 6.36 -2.55
C HIS A 164 20.33 6.86 -1.17
N ALA A 165 21.63 7.14 -1.04
CA ALA A 165 22.20 7.59 0.22
C ALA A 165 21.63 8.93 0.74
N ASN A 166 21.02 9.73 -0.14
CA ASN A 166 20.31 10.97 0.19
C ASN A 166 18.87 10.74 0.68
N GLY A 167 18.47 9.48 0.89
CA GLY A 167 17.14 9.07 1.36
C GLY A 167 16.07 9.00 0.28
N TRP A 168 16.40 9.26 -0.99
CA TRP A 168 15.47 9.06 -2.10
C TRP A 168 15.23 7.57 -2.33
N ASP A 169 14.00 7.20 -2.65
CA ASP A 169 13.62 5.86 -3.08
C ASP A 169 12.96 5.94 -4.46
N THR A 170 13.54 5.28 -5.45
CA THR A 170 13.02 5.23 -6.81
C THR A 170 12.69 3.79 -7.18
N SER A 171 11.48 3.51 -7.65
CA SER A 171 11.09 2.17 -8.07
C SER A 171 10.38 2.15 -9.43
N LEU A 172 10.72 1.17 -10.26
CA LEU A 172 10.04 0.83 -11.50
C LEU A 172 9.29 -0.50 -11.31
N SER A 173 8.10 -0.59 -11.87
CA SER A 173 7.26 -1.78 -11.80
C SER A 173 6.68 -2.12 -13.17
N ALA A 174 6.56 -3.41 -13.44
CA ALA A 174 5.93 -3.96 -14.63
C ALA A 174 4.94 -5.04 -14.21
N THR A 175 3.70 -4.91 -14.65
CA THR A 175 2.59 -5.81 -14.26
C THR A 175 1.97 -6.45 -15.49
N LEU A 176 1.89 -7.78 -15.47
CA LEU A 176 1.27 -8.60 -16.49
C LEU A 176 0.25 -9.54 -15.84
N THR A 177 -0.95 -9.56 -16.39
CA THR A 177 -2.10 -10.31 -15.88
C THR A 177 -2.90 -10.89 -17.04
N GLU A 178 -3.80 -11.81 -16.75
CA GLU A 178 -4.72 -12.38 -17.74
C GLU A 178 -5.55 -11.31 -18.46
N ALA A 179 -5.85 -10.19 -17.79
CA ALA A 179 -6.64 -9.10 -18.33
C ALA A 179 -5.87 -8.20 -19.31
N ASN A 180 -4.53 -8.16 -19.25
CA ASN A 180 -3.70 -7.30 -20.13
C ASN A 180 -2.58 -8.07 -20.85
N LYS A 181 -2.66 -9.41 -20.90
CA LYS A 181 -1.63 -10.25 -21.53
C LYS A 181 -1.48 -10.04 -23.03
N ASP A 182 -2.59 -9.69 -23.70
CA ASP A 182 -2.66 -9.45 -25.14
C ASP A 182 -2.58 -7.95 -25.47
N GLU A 183 -2.40 -7.12 -24.44
CA GLU A 183 -2.31 -5.66 -24.52
C GLU A 183 -0.91 -5.17 -24.11
N GLN A 184 -0.79 -3.86 -23.87
CA GLN A 184 0.45 -3.25 -23.42
C GLN A 184 0.74 -3.57 -21.94
N LEU A 185 1.99 -3.94 -21.68
CA LEU A 185 2.51 -4.16 -20.32
C LEU A 185 2.28 -2.90 -19.45
N LYS A 186 1.69 -3.10 -18.27
CA LYS A 186 1.40 -2.00 -17.35
C LYS A 186 2.67 -1.61 -16.59
N LEU A 187 3.21 -0.43 -16.92
CA LEU A 187 4.41 0.12 -16.29
C LEU A 187 4.03 1.15 -15.22
N GLY A 188 4.78 1.14 -14.11
CA GLY A 188 4.63 2.12 -13.02
C GLY A 188 5.99 2.63 -12.55
N LEU A 189 6.06 3.92 -12.23
CA LEU A 189 7.21 4.58 -11.63
C LEU A 189 6.79 5.21 -10.30
N ARG A 190 7.62 5.07 -9.28
CA ARG A 190 7.47 5.75 -7.99
C ARG A 190 8.76 6.42 -7.62
N VAL A 191 8.66 7.65 -7.13
CA VAL A 191 9.77 8.41 -6.56
C VAL A 191 9.32 8.94 -5.21
N SER A 192 10.01 8.55 -4.14
CA SER A 192 9.76 9.04 -2.79
C SER A 192 10.93 9.92 -2.35
N ILE A 193 10.62 11.14 -1.94
CA ILE A 193 11.56 12.18 -1.54
C ILE A 193 11.35 12.47 -0.05
N PRO A 194 12.38 12.35 0.80
CA PRO A 194 12.28 12.74 2.20
C PRO A 194 12.22 14.27 2.30
N LEU A 195 11.26 14.80 3.06
CA LEU A 195 11.07 16.24 3.28
C LEU A 195 11.70 16.73 4.60
N GLY A 196 12.47 15.87 5.28
CA GLY A 196 13.07 16.14 6.60
C GLY A 196 14.06 17.30 6.68
N TRP A 197 14.26 18.05 5.59
CA TRP A 197 15.08 19.26 5.56
C TRP A 197 14.26 20.56 5.73
N VAL A 198 12.93 20.50 5.68
CA VAL A 198 12.05 21.69 5.63
C VAL A 198 11.23 21.90 6.92
N ALA A 199 11.07 20.88 7.77
CA ALA A 199 10.32 21.00 9.02
C ALA A 199 11.01 20.25 10.19
N PRO A 200 11.12 20.84 11.39
CA PRO A 200 11.83 20.27 12.54
C PRO A 200 11.01 19.23 13.32
N THR A 201 9.99 18.62 12.72
CA THR A 201 9.11 17.66 13.41
C THR A 201 9.65 16.24 13.31
N THR A 202 9.57 15.49 14.40
CA THR A 202 10.02 14.10 14.62
C THR A 202 9.39 13.04 13.69
N THR A 203 8.55 13.45 12.73
CA THR A 203 7.96 12.56 11.72
C THR A 203 8.63 12.84 10.38
N ALA A 204 9.40 11.90 9.85
CA ALA A 204 9.99 12.00 8.52
C ALA A 204 8.87 12.03 7.47
N GLN A 205 8.43 13.22 7.06
CA GLN A 205 7.48 13.39 5.97
C GLN A 205 8.14 12.95 4.66
N LYS A 206 7.46 12.10 3.88
CA LYS A 206 7.90 11.67 2.54
C LYS A 206 6.89 12.19 1.51
N SER A 207 7.36 12.87 0.47
CA SER A 207 6.55 13.16 -0.71
C SER A 207 6.73 12.03 -1.72
N THR A 208 5.64 11.40 -2.16
CA THR A 208 5.69 10.30 -3.13
C THR A 208 5.02 10.70 -4.43
N LEU A 209 5.80 10.82 -5.50
CA LEU A 209 5.30 10.90 -6.87
C LEU A 209 5.09 9.49 -7.41
N ARG A 210 3.94 9.24 -8.05
CA ARG A 210 3.67 8.00 -8.77
C ARG A 210 3.18 8.33 -10.18
N LEU A 211 3.77 7.69 -11.19
CA LEU A 211 3.42 7.86 -12.60
C LEU A 211 3.13 6.49 -13.21
N GLY A 212 2.00 6.34 -13.90
CA GLY A 212 1.56 5.06 -14.47
C GLY A 212 1.25 3.98 -13.42
N GLY A 213 0.79 2.82 -13.86
CA GLY A 213 0.72 1.59 -13.04
C GLY A 213 -0.36 1.53 -11.95
N ILE A 214 -1.04 2.61 -11.62
CA ILE A 214 -2.15 2.62 -10.63
C ILE A 214 -3.53 2.69 -11.31
N SER A 215 -3.58 3.27 -12.51
CA SER A 215 -4.82 3.43 -13.27
C SER A 215 -5.26 2.12 -13.92
N GLY A 216 -6.58 1.91 -14.00
CA GLY A 216 -7.18 0.74 -14.61
C GLY A 216 -7.20 -0.50 -13.72
N ASP A 217 -8.05 -1.45 -14.12
CA ASP A 217 -8.44 -2.61 -13.30
C ASP A 217 -7.38 -3.71 -13.27
N ALA A 218 -6.75 -3.99 -14.42
CA ALA A 218 -5.76 -5.05 -14.56
C ALA A 218 -4.56 -4.84 -13.62
N GLY A 219 -4.21 -5.86 -12.85
CA GLY A 219 -3.07 -5.82 -11.94
C GLY A 219 -3.23 -4.89 -10.74
N ALA A 220 -4.45 -4.45 -10.42
CA ALA A 220 -4.69 -3.56 -9.28
C ALA A 220 -4.63 -4.31 -7.94
N ARG A 221 -3.67 -3.95 -7.08
CA ARG A 221 -3.60 -4.47 -5.70
C ARG A 221 -4.40 -3.59 -4.74
N LEU A 222 -4.85 -4.20 -3.65
CA LEU A 222 -5.36 -3.48 -2.48
C LEU A 222 -4.23 -2.63 -1.89
N ASN A 223 -4.53 -1.37 -1.59
CA ASN A 223 -3.61 -0.51 -0.86
C ASN A 223 -3.88 -0.65 0.63
N VAL A 224 -2.90 -1.11 1.39
CA VAL A 224 -3.02 -1.33 2.83
C VAL A 224 -1.84 -0.69 3.53
N SER A 225 -2.14 -0.02 4.63
CA SER A 225 -1.10 0.59 5.46
C SER A 225 -0.29 -0.50 6.16
N ASP A 226 0.97 -0.16 6.42
CA ASP A 226 1.85 -0.94 7.28
C ASP A 226 2.22 -2.35 6.79
N ARG A 227 2.25 -2.61 5.47
CA ARG A 227 2.80 -3.87 4.90
C ARG A 227 4.15 -4.23 5.51
N LEU A 228 4.40 -5.52 5.73
CA LEU A 228 5.50 -5.99 6.57
C LEU A 228 6.87 -5.77 5.92
N TYR A 229 7.05 -6.08 4.64
CA TYR A 229 8.38 -6.04 4.02
C TYR A 229 9.05 -4.66 4.06
N PRO A 230 8.39 -3.55 3.67
CA PRO A 230 8.99 -2.22 3.80
C PRO A 230 9.41 -1.89 5.23
N LYS A 231 8.62 -2.29 6.23
CA LYS A 231 8.95 -2.06 7.65
C LYS A 231 10.15 -2.87 8.11
N VAL A 232 10.23 -4.15 7.73
CA VAL A 232 11.34 -5.03 8.13
C VAL A 232 12.63 -4.67 7.40
N ARG A 233 12.55 -4.24 6.14
CA ARG A 233 13.72 -3.72 5.40
C ARG A 233 14.24 -2.42 5.99
N ASP A 234 13.38 -1.43 6.20
CA ASP A 234 13.79 -0.12 6.73
C ASP A 234 14.42 -0.25 8.14
N ALA A 235 14.05 -1.30 8.89
CA ALA A 235 14.70 -1.68 10.15
C ALA A 235 16.13 -2.24 9.99
N GLY A 236 16.37 -2.99 8.92
CA GLY A 236 17.65 -3.62 8.63
C GLY A 236 18.67 -2.68 7.97
N ASP A 237 18.21 -1.73 7.15
CA ASP A 237 19.06 -0.90 6.28
C ASP A 237 19.71 0.31 6.98
N GLN A 238 19.20 0.77 8.12
CA GLN A 238 19.81 1.85 8.90
C GLN A 238 19.54 1.66 10.39
N ARG A 239 20.60 1.70 11.20
CA ARG A 239 20.75 2.54 12.43
C ARG A 239 19.46 2.99 13.15
N VAL A 240 18.52 2.08 13.33
CA VAL A 240 17.29 2.23 14.11
C VAL A 240 17.21 1.00 15.01
N TYR A 241 18.33 0.69 15.66
CA TYR A 241 18.34 -0.23 16.80
C TYR A 241 17.59 0.36 18.00
N ASP A 242 17.38 1.67 18.04
CA ASP A 242 16.78 2.34 19.19
C ASP A 242 15.23 2.35 19.16
N SER A 243 14.57 2.27 17.99
CA SER A 243 13.09 2.22 17.98
C SER A 243 12.52 0.78 17.93
N TRP A 244 13.29 -0.20 17.48
CA TRP A 244 12.88 -1.61 17.46
C TRP A 244 12.89 -2.25 18.85
N GLY A 245 13.78 -1.79 19.73
CA GLY A 245 13.80 -2.19 21.15
C GLY A 245 12.71 -1.53 21.99
N GLU A 246 12.12 -0.42 21.53
CA GLU A 246 11.04 0.28 22.22
C GLU A 246 9.64 -0.08 21.69
N PHE A 247 9.52 -0.51 20.43
CA PHE A 247 8.23 -0.87 19.86
C PHE A 247 7.72 -2.24 20.33
N TRP A 248 8.58 -3.13 20.84
CA TRP A 248 8.24 -4.52 21.23
C TRP A 248 8.60 -4.89 22.68
N LYS A 249 8.77 -3.90 23.56
CA LYS A 249 8.75 -4.12 25.02
C LYS A 249 7.33 -4.04 25.56
#